data_AF-A0A3A5J4V1-F1
#
_entry.id   AF-A0A3A5J4V1-F1
#
_cell.length_a   1.000
_cell.length_b   1.000
_cell.length_c   1.000
_cell.angle_alpha   90.00
_cell.angle_beta   90.00
_cell.angle_gamma   90.00
#
_symmetry.space_group_name_H-M   'P 1'
#
loop_
_entity.id
_entity.type
_entity.pdbx_description
1 polymer ?
#
loop_
_entity_poly.entity_id
_entity_poly.type
_entity_poly.pdbx_seq_one_letter_code
_entity_poly.pdbx_strand_id
1 'polypeptide(L)'
;MIDEAMHPRTRILKPIAEAITTERFRRYVVRRDRQDRACQQRLGLDTFVADWDRLMQAPPAPNPPARTIWMLWLQGETEAPALVRACIESWRVRNPSWTVRVLDAESLVNTIALPRFPSHISPSHKADIIRLRLLARYGGVWADATTICQRPLDEWIDVTTPRGFFAFTRPQPLRSVANWFIAAHTDAPLLQAWLAWSETYMLSRRPARSYFWQHHTFDWLLARDPERQREWDETPKISARGPHVLQRLLDGHLSAQARPTAEQLASLPLFKLNRRKGYTLTDTRRIFLDYGLEPVDVSCESAPSAP
;
A
#
# COMPACT_ATOMS: atom_id res chain seq x y z
N MET A 1 22.84 25.85 -31.52
CA MET A 1 22.28 26.51 -30.33
C MET A 1 20.83 26.12 -30.18
N ILE A 2 20.56 25.00 -29.50
CA ILE A 2 19.31 24.74 -28.79
C ILE A 2 19.77 24.07 -27.50
N ASP A 3 19.43 24.72 -26.39
CA ASP A 3 19.83 24.43 -25.03
C ASP A 3 19.38 23.03 -24.58
N GLU A 4 20.34 22.15 -24.29
CA GLU A 4 20.12 20.96 -23.47
C GLU A 4 19.97 21.41 -22.00
N ALA A 5 18.75 21.79 -21.63
CA ALA A 5 18.39 21.95 -20.24
C ALA A 5 18.38 20.57 -19.56
N MET A 6 19.52 20.18 -19.00
CA MET A 6 19.66 19.06 -18.07
C MET A 6 18.61 19.16 -16.95
N HIS A 7 17.63 18.26 -16.99
CA HIS A 7 16.58 18.11 -15.99
C HIS A 7 17.17 17.80 -14.59
N PRO A 8 16.57 18.27 -13.48
CA PRO A 8 17.07 18.08 -12.11
C PRO A 8 17.24 16.62 -11.63
N ARG A 9 16.86 15.63 -12.44
CA ARG A 9 17.07 14.19 -12.20
C ARG A 9 18.55 13.81 -12.06
N THR A 10 19.47 14.50 -12.71
CA THR A 10 20.88 14.07 -12.79
C THR A 10 21.68 14.33 -11.50
N ARG A 11 21.23 15.27 -10.64
CA ARG A 11 21.92 15.58 -9.37
C ARG A 11 21.62 14.59 -8.24
N ILE A 12 20.47 13.92 -8.27
CA ILE A 12 20.07 12.92 -7.25
C ILE A 12 20.69 11.54 -7.54
N LEU A 13 20.95 11.21 -8.82
CA LEU A 13 21.29 9.86 -9.25
C LEU A 13 22.78 9.47 -9.10
N LYS A 14 23.70 10.44 -9.05
CA LYS A 14 25.16 10.15 -9.09
C LYS A 14 25.70 9.49 -7.80
N PRO A 15 25.32 9.93 -6.58
CA PRO A 15 25.70 9.23 -5.33
C PRO A 15 24.92 7.93 -5.13
N ILE A 16 23.72 7.87 -5.69
CA ILE A 16 22.83 6.71 -5.68
C ILE A 16 23.47 5.58 -6.50
N ALA A 17 23.96 5.82 -7.72
CA ALA A 17 24.61 4.83 -8.58
C ALA A 17 25.78 4.04 -7.95
N GLU A 18 26.57 4.66 -7.07
CA GLU A 18 27.73 4.01 -6.41
C GLU A 18 27.36 3.31 -5.09
N ALA A 19 26.33 3.78 -4.37
CA ALA A 19 25.81 3.11 -3.18
C ALA A 19 24.91 1.90 -3.53
N ILE A 20 24.26 1.94 -4.70
CA ILE A 20 23.13 1.11 -5.16
C ILE A 20 23.43 -0.40 -5.26
N THR A 21 24.66 -0.82 -5.56
CA THR A 21 24.99 -2.25 -5.73
C THR A 21 25.75 -2.86 -4.56
N THR A 22 25.91 -2.11 -3.46
CA THR A 22 26.75 -2.59 -2.36
C THR A 22 26.11 -3.76 -1.63
N GLU A 23 26.90 -4.81 -1.45
CA GLU A 23 26.64 -5.94 -0.55
C GLU A 23 26.13 -5.49 0.84
N ARG A 24 26.52 -4.28 1.30
CA ARG A 24 26.01 -3.63 2.52
C ARG A 24 24.49 -3.46 2.53
N PHE A 25 23.88 -3.00 1.43
CA PHE A 25 22.42 -2.82 1.33
C PHE A 25 21.70 -4.17 1.40
N ARG A 26 22.20 -5.18 0.67
CA ARG A 26 21.61 -6.53 0.71
C ARG A 26 21.72 -7.16 2.09
N ARG A 27 22.88 -7.04 2.74
CA ARG A 27 23.07 -7.49 4.13
C ARG A 27 22.13 -6.78 5.08
N TYR A 28 21.88 -5.49 4.90
CA TYR A 28 20.90 -4.75 5.69
C TYR A 28 19.50 -5.36 5.55
N VAL A 29 19.00 -5.54 4.32
CA VAL A 29 17.65 -6.09 4.09
C VAL A 29 17.52 -7.50 4.67
N VAL A 30 18.53 -8.36 4.48
CA VAL A 30 18.53 -9.72 5.04
C VAL A 30 18.58 -9.70 6.58
N ARG A 31 19.42 -8.84 7.17
CA ARG A 31 19.50 -8.68 8.63
C ARG A 31 18.18 -8.17 9.19
N ARG A 32 17.57 -7.18 8.53
CA ARG A 32 16.29 -6.59 8.94
C ARG A 32 15.15 -7.59 8.84
N ASP A 33 15.09 -8.42 7.80
CA ASP A 33 14.10 -9.51 7.68
C ASP A 33 14.23 -10.53 8.81
N ARG A 34 15.47 -10.92 9.15
CA ARG A 34 15.72 -11.84 10.29
C ARG A 34 15.24 -11.24 11.60
N GLN A 35 15.51 -9.95 11.83
CA GLN A 35 15.04 -9.24 13.02
C GLN A 35 13.51 -9.09 13.01
N ASP A 36 12.89 -8.70 11.89
CA ASP A 36 11.43 -8.57 11.76
C ASP A 36 10.74 -9.89 12.11
N ARG A 37 11.22 -11.01 11.57
CA ARG A 37 10.69 -12.35 11.90
C ARG A 37 10.77 -12.68 13.39
N ALA A 38 11.86 -12.30 14.05
CA ALA A 38 12.05 -12.56 15.47
C ALA A 38 11.19 -11.66 16.39
N CYS A 39 10.71 -10.52 15.89
CA CYS A 39 9.94 -9.56 16.67
C CYS A 39 8.49 -9.39 16.19
N GLN A 40 7.98 -10.30 15.36
CA GLN A 40 6.57 -10.22 14.93
C GLN A 40 5.66 -10.41 16.13
N GLN A 41 4.66 -9.55 16.23
CA GLN A 41 3.71 -9.56 17.32
C GLN A 41 2.28 -9.73 16.79
N ARG A 42 1.40 -10.27 17.64
CA ARG A 42 -0.05 -10.16 17.46
C ARG A 42 -0.44 -8.75 17.90
N LEU A 43 -0.87 -7.91 16.96
CA LEU A 43 -1.13 -6.49 17.25
C LEU A 43 -2.65 -6.26 17.35
N GLY A 44 -3.10 -5.32 18.17
CA GLY A 44 -4.50 -4.90 18.26
C GLY A 44 -4.78 -3.66 17.39
N LEU A 45 -5.68 -2.78 17.84
CA LEU A 45 -5.96 -1.46 17.26
C LEU A 45 -4.93 -0.37 17.61
N ASP A 46 -4.07 -0.59 18.62
CA ASP A 46 -3.05 0.36 19.11
C ASP A 46 -3.53 1.82 19.23
N THR A 47 -2.70 2.80 18.83
CA THR A 47 -3.04 4.24 18.84
C THR A 47 -3.95 4.66 17.69
N PHE A 48 -4.44 3.72 16.86
CA PHE A 48 -5.16 4.05 15.63
C PHE A 48 -6.29 5.05 15.83
N VAL A 49 -7.19 4.80 16.79
CA VAL A 49 -8.40 5.64 17.00
C VAL A 49 -7.99 7.08 17.32
N ALA A 50 -7.08 7.26 18.28
CA ALA A 50 -6.61 8.60 18.65
C ALA A 50 -5.84 9.30 17.51
N ASP A 51 -5.04 8.57 16.74
CA ASP A 51 -4.32 9.12 15.58
C ASP A 51 -5.30 9.48 14.45
N TRP A 52 -6.35 8.68 14.25
CA TRP A 52 -7.41 8.90 13.28
C TRP A 52 -8.24 10.14 13.64
N ASP A 53 -8.71 10.24 14.88
CA ASP A 53 -9.49 11.40 15.33
C ASP A 53 -8.69 12.70 15.22
N ARG A 54 -7.39 12.68 15.55
CA ARG A 54 -6.51 13.83 15.40
C ARG A 54 -6.34 14.21 13.93
N LEU A 55 -6.14 13.23 13.05
CA LEU A 55 -5.99 13.47 11.63
C LEU A 55 -7.25 14.08 11.01
N MET A 56 -8.43 13.57 11.37
CA MET A 56 -9.71 14.04 10.83
C MET A 56 -10.06 15.47 11.26
N GLN A 57 -9.34 16.04 12.23
CA GLN A 57 -9.44 17.45 12.63
C GLN A 57 -8.48 18.37 11.86
N ALA A 58 -7.55 17.81 11.09
CA ALA A 58 -6.60 18.58 10.30
C ALA A 58 -7.28 19.16 9.03
N PRO A 59 -6.83 20.33 8.55
CA PRO A 59 -7.32 20.86 7.28
C PRO A 59 -6.89 19.96 6.10
N PRO A 60 -7.72 19.84 5.05
CA PRO A 60 -7.33 19.09 3.85
C PRO A 60 -6.13 19.73 3.15
N ALA A 61 -5.32 18.89 2.50
CA ALA A 61 -4.25 19.37 1.65
C ALA A 61 -4.80 20.22 0.50
N PRO A 62 -4.09 21.29 0.08
CA PRO A 62 -4.55 22.14 -1.02
C PRO A 62 -4.57 21.41 -2.36
N ASN A 63 -3.71 20.40 -2.52
CA ASN A 63 -3.58 19.62 -3.75
C ASN A 63 -3.88 18.14 -3.45
N PRO A 64 -5.07 17.63 -3.83
CA PRO A 64 -5.39 16.23 -3.67
C PRO A 64 -4.59 15.36 -4.66
N PRO A 65 -4.36 14.07 -4.36
CA PRO A 65 -3.79 13.15 -5.33
C PRO A 65 -4.73 12.96 -6.53
N ALA A 66 -4.18 12.51 -7.66
CA ALA A 66 -4.97 12.20 -8.85
C ALA A 66 -6.11 11.22 -8.51
N ARG A 67 -7.31 11.44 -9.05
CA ARG A 67 -8.51 10.64 -8.74
C ARG A 67 -8.55 9.27 -9.42
N THR A 68 -7.48 8.51 -9.29
CA THR A 68 -7.35 7.14 -9.78
C THR A 68 -6.93 6.22 -8.65
N ILE A 69 -7.70 5.14 -8.46
CA ILE A 69 -7.37 4.05 -7.54
C ILE A 69 -6.84 2.89 -8.39
N TRP A 70 -5.56 2.56 -8.20
CA TRP A 70 -4.87 1.47 -8.85
C TRP A 70 -4.95 0.21 -8.00
N MET A 71 -5.38 -0.88 -8.64
CA MET A 71 -5.32 -2.23 -8.08
C MET A 71 -4.71 -3.19 -9.09
N LEU A 72 -4.27 -4.35 -8.61
CA LEU A 72 -3.66 -5.36 -9.46
C LEU A 72 -4.17 -6.75 -9.09
N TRP A 73 -4.65 -7.46 -10.10
CA TRP A 73 -4.90 -8.89 -10.06
C TRP A 73 -4.47 -9.53 -11.38
N LEU A 74 -3.24 -10.06 -11.42
CA LEU A 74 -2.59 -10.49 -12.66
C LEU A 74 -3.36 -11.56 -13.44
N GLN A 75 -4.19 -12.36 -12.75
CA GLN A 75 -5.03 -13.39 -13.36
C GLN A 75 -6.31 -12.84 -14.03
N GLY A 76 -6.62 -11.55 -13.89
CA GLY A 76 -7.90 -10.98 -14.32
C GLY A 76 -8.93 -10.92 -13.19
N GLU A 77 -9.67 -9.82 -13.10
CA GLU A 77 -10.63 -9.59 -12.02
C GLU A 77 -11.73 -10.66 -11.95
N THR A 78 -12.20 -11.15 -13.09
CA THR A 78 -13.20 -12.22 -13.18
C THR A 78 -12.74 -13.50 -12.48
N GLU A 79 -11.44 -13.81 -12.61
CA GLU A 79 -10.78 -14.97 -12.00
C GLU A 79 -10.40 -14.74 -10.52
N ALA A 80 -10.60 -13.53 -9.99
CA ALA A 80 -10.34 -13.26 -8.59
C ALA A 80 -11.36 -13.98 -7.69
N PRO A 81 -10.95 -14.51 -6.51
CA PRO A 81 -11.89 -15.10 -5.55
C PRO A 81 -13.03 -14.15 -5.19
N ALA A 82 -14.21 -14.68 -4.85
CA ALA A 82 -15.39 -13.88 -4.53
C ALA A 82 -15.12 -12.78 -3.49
N LEU A 83 -14.34 -13.07 -2.44
CA LEU A 83 -13.94 -12.09 -1.45
C LEU A 83 -13.05 -10.97 -2.01
N VAL A 84 -12.17 -11.28 -2.96
CA VAL A 84 -11.31 -10.28 -3.63
C VAL A 84 -12.15 -9.40 -4.54
N ARG A 85 -13.11 -9.96 -5.28
CA ARG A 85 -14.07 -9.17 -6.07
C ARG A 85 -14.92 -8.26 -5.19
N ALA A 86 -15.38 -8.74 -4.04
CA ALA A 86 -16.07 -7.93 -3.04
C ALA A 86 -15.20 -6.77 -2.52
N CYS A 87 -13.91 -7.04 -2.24
CA CYS A 87 -12.95 -5.99 -1.88
C CYS A 87 -12.87 -4.92 -2.97
N ILE A 88 -12.67 -5.31 -4.24
CA ILE A 88 -12.61 -4.38 -5.38
C ILE A 88 -13.91 -3.57 -5.48
N GLU A 89 -15.06 -4.24 -5.41
CA GLU A 89 -16.36 -3.58 -5.56
C GLU A 89 -16.62 -2.56 -4.44
N SER A 90 -16.19 -2.85 -3.22
CA SER A 90 -16.31 -1.88 -2.12
C SER A 90 -15.62 -0.55 -2.43
N TRP A 91 -14.50 -0.56 -3.16
CA TRP A 91 -13.85 0.68 -3.59
C TRP A 91 -14.62 1.41 -4.68
N ARG A 92 -15.28 0.70 -5.60
CA ARG A 92 -16.13 1.33 -6.63
C ARG A 92 -17.34 2.00 -6.01
N VAL A 93 -18.07 1.25 -5.18
CA VAL A 93 -19.30 1.73 -4.50
C VAL A 93 -19.00 2.93 -3.61
N ARG A 94 -17.91 2.87 -2.82
CA ARG A 94 -17.55 3.96 -1.90
C ARG A 94 -16.91 5.15 -2.60
N ASN A 95 -16.42 5.04 -3.83
CA ASN A 95 -15.68 6.12 -4.49
C ASN A 95 -16.23 6.43 -5.90
N PRO A 96 -17.51 6.84 -6.03
CA PRO A 96 -18.14 7.09 -7.33
C PRO A 96 -17.49 8.25 -8.11
N SER A 97 -16.79 9.16 -7.41
CA SER A 97 -16.02 10.27 -7.99
C SER A 97 -14.60 9.88 -8.42
N TRP A 98 -14.19 8.62 -8.23
CA TRP A 98 -12.86 8.11 -8.54
C TRP A 98 -12.88 7.06 -9.65
N THR A 99 -11.83 7.02 -10.46
CA THR A 99 -11.63 5.92 -11.41
C THR A 99 -10.91 4.76 -10.73
N VAL A 100 -11.61 3.63 -10.52
CA VAL A 100 -11.00 2.38 -10.03
C VAL A 100 -10.46 1.58 -11.21
N ARG A 101 -9.14 1.47 -11.34
CA ARG A 101 -8.46 0.69 -12.38
C ARG A 101 -7.85 -0.58 -11.80
N VAL A 102 -8.48 -1.71 -12.08
CA VAL A 102 -7.97 -3.04 -11.74
C VAL A 102 -7.18 -3.56 -12.93
N LEU A 103 -5.85 -3.63 -12.79
CA LEU A 103 -4.96 -4.12 -13.83
C LEU A 103 -4.77 -5.63 -13.71
N ASP A 104 -4.67 -6.29 -14.86
CA ASP A 104 -4.27 -7.68 -15.03
C ASP A 104 -2.94 -7.77 -15.79
N ALA A 105 -2.51 -8.97 -16.19
CA ALA A 105 -1.26 -9.14 -16.91
C ALA A 105 -1.24 -8.43 -18.28
N GLU A 106 -2.37 -8.33 -18.97
CA GLU A 106 -2.47 -7.77 -20.32
C GLU A 106 -2.52 -6.24 -20.27
N SER A 107 -3.50 -5.69 -19.55
CA SER A 107 -3.70 -4.25 -19.38
C SER A 107 -2.49 -3.55 -18.74
N LEU A 108 -1.73 -4.26 -17.90
CA LEU A 108 -0.53 -3.75 -17.27
C LEU A 108 0.56 -3.39 -18.30
N VAL A 109 0.76 -4.20 -19.34
CA VAL A 109 1.77 -3.98 -20.39
C VAL A 109 1.47 -2.69 -21.16
N ASN A 110 0.19 -2.39 -21.37
CA ASN A 110 -0.27 -1.18 -22.06
C ASN A 110 -0.26 0.06 -21.15
N THR A 111 -0.20 -0.13 -19.82
CA THR A 111 -0.27 0.97 -18.85
C THR A 111 1.11 1.47 -18.44
N ILE A 112 2.06 0.59 -18.13
CA ILE A 112 3.42 1.00 -17.73
C ILE A 112 4.49 0.14 -18.37
N ALA A 113 5.60 0.78 -18.75
CA ALA A 113 6.81 0.05 -19.07
C ALA A 113 7.31 -0.65 -17.79
N LEU A 114 7.62 -1.95 -17.90
CA LEU A 114 8.19 -2.74 -16.81
C LEU A 114 9.63 -3.14 -17.13
N PRO A 115 10.50 -3.21 -16.12
CA PRO A 115 11.84 -3.73 -16.33
C PRO A 115 11.74 -5.23 -16.62
N ARG A 116 12.76 -5.79 -17.27
CA ARG A 116 12.89 -7.24 -17.37
C ARG A 116 13.16 -7.82 -15.99
N PHE A 117 12.13 -8.32 -15.33
CA PHE A 117 12.24 -8.96 -14.03
C PHE A 117 13.07 -10.25 -14.13
N PRO A 118 14.04 -10.48 -13.23
CA PRO A 118 14.64 -11.79 -13.05
C PRO A 118 13.61 -12.91 -12.88
N SER A 119 13.92 -14.11 -13.42
CA SER A 119 13.00 -15.25 -13.46
C SER A 119 12.58 -15.75 -12.07
N HIS A 120 13.39 -15.52 -11.04
CA HIS A 120 13.12 -15.92 -9.66
C HIS A 120 12.18 -15.00 -8.89
N ILE A 121 11.67 -13.92 -9.50
CA ILE A 121 10.82 -12.93 -8.82
C ILE A 121 9.38 -13.42 -8.77
N SER A 122 8.82 -13.52 -7.56
CA SER A 122 7.44 -13.91 -7.35
C SER A 122 6.45 -12.86 -7.87
N PRO A 123 5.20 -13.22 -8.22
CA PRO A 123 4.17 -12.26 -8.60
C PRO A 123 3.95 -11.16 -7.54
N SER A 124 4.01 -11.48 -6.25
CA SER A 124 3.89 -10.50 -5.17
C SER A 124 5.04 -9.48 -5.18
N HIS A 125 6.26 -9.92 -5.46
CA HIS A 125 7.41 -9.02 -5.60
C HIS A 125 7.34 -8.14 -6.85
N LYS A 126 6.73 -8.64 -7.95
CA LYS A 126 6.45 -7.79 -9.12
C LYS A 126 5.44 -6.71 -8.78
N ALA A 127 4.35 -7.06 -8.07
CA ALA A 127 3.33 -6.12 -7.62
C ALA A 127 3.91 -4.97 -6.79
N ASP A 128 4.90 -5.28 -5.94
CA ASP A 128 5.65 -4.29 -5.16
C ASP A 128 6.33 -3.21 -6.04
N ILE A 129 6.95 -3.59 -7.17
CA ILE A 129 7.53 -2.61 -8.11
C ILE A 129 6.45 -1.90 -8.93
N ILE A 130 5.46 -2.65 -9.41
CA ILE A 130 4.36 -2.13 -10.23
C ILE A 130 3.64 -0.98 -9.52
N ARG A 131 3.31 -1.13 -8.22
CA ARG A 131 2.61 -0.09 -7.48
C ARG A 131 3.37 1.23 -7.41
N LEU A 132 4.68 1.16 -7.16
CA LEU A 132 5.52 2.36 -7.08
C LEU A 132 5.68 2.99 -8.45
N ARG A 133 5.80 2.20 -9.53
CA ARG A 133 5.86 2.72 -10.91
C ARG A 133 4.57 3.42 -11.33
N LEU A 134 3.41 2.85 -11.01
CA LEU A 134 2.11 3.46 -11.33
C LEU A 134 1.98 4.81 -10.64
N LEU A 135 2.24 4.86 -9.33
CA LEU A 135 2.16 6.09 -8.55
C LEU A 135 3.21 7.12 -8.98
N ALA A 136 4.44 6.70 -9.29
CA ALA A 136 5.49 7.60 -9.76
C ALA A 136 5.18 8.21 -11.14
N ARG A 137 4.40 7.51 -11.97
CA ARG A 137 4.03 7.96 -13.32
C ARG A 137 2.74 8.77 -13.35
N TYR A 138 1.73 8.35 -12.59
CA TYR A 138 0.36 8.85 -12.70
C TYR A 138 -0.17 9.48 -11.41
N GLY A 139 0.53 9.28 -10.28
CA GLY A 139 0.01 9.61 -8.97
C GLY A 139 -1.22 8.78 -8.62
N GLY A 140 -2.00 9.30 -7.67
CA GLY A 140 -3.24 8.71 -7.21
C GLY A 140 -3.03 7.79 -6.02
N VAL A 141 -3.85 6.74 -5.95
CA VAL A 141 -3.88 5.81 -4.81
C VAL A 141 -3.64 4.39 -5.30
N TRP A 142 -2.70 3.68 -4.69
CA TRP A 142 -2.64 2.23 -4.76
C TRP A 142 -3.40 1.64 -3.59
N ALA A 143 -4.25 0.66 -3.85
CA ALA A 143 -4.82 -0.22 -2.85
C ALA A 143 -4.65 -1.68 -3.29
N ASP A 144 -4.14 -2.54 -2.42
CA ASP A 144 -4.13 -3.97 -2.70
C ASP A 144 -5.57 -4.46 -2.95
N ALA A 145 -5.79 -5.31 -3.96
CA ALA A 145 -7.12 -5.89 -4.27
C ALA A 145 -7.74 -6.73 -3.13
N THR A 146 -7.01 -6.91 -2.03
CA THR A 146 -7.45 -7.58 -0.80
C THR A 146 -7.71 -6.57 0.31
N THR A 147 -8.14 -5.36 -0.05
CA THR A 147 -8.56 -4.32 0.89
C THR A 147 -10.04 -4.04 0.72
N ILE A 148 -10.78 -4.05 1.82
CA ILE A 148 -12.18 -3.59 1.86
C ILE A 148 -12.16 -2.09 2.12
N CYS A 149 -12.79 -1.30 1.26
CA CYS A 149 -13.05 0.11 1.47
C CYS A 149 -14.26 0.27 2.40
N GLN A 150 -14.11 0.98 3.51
CA GLN A 150 -15.20 1.26 4.43
C GLN A 150 -15.63 2.74 4.38
N ARG A 151 -14.68 3.66 4.18
CA ARG A 151 -14.95 5.09 4.03
C ARG A 151 -14.47 5.59 2.66
N PRO A 152 -15.24 6.46 1.98
CA PRO A 152 -14.82 7.09 0.74
C PRO A 152 -13.50 7.83 0.92
N LEU A 153 -12.64 7.85 -0.10
CA LEU A 153 -11.39 8.59 -0.09
C LEU A 153 -11.61 10.09 0.06
N ASP A 154 -12.68 10.62 -0.53
CA ASP A 154 -13.03 12.05 -0.45
C ASP A 154 -13.20 12.54 1.01
N GLU A 155 -13.46 11.65 1.96
CA GLU A 155 -13.54 12.01 3.38
C GLU A 155 -12.18 12.24 4.04
N TRP A 156 -11.09 11.62 3.56
CA TRP A 156 -9.86 11.52 4.37
C TRP A 156 -8.54 11.57 3.59
N ILE A 157 -8.53 11.32 2.28
CA ILE A 157 -7.26 11.21 1.55
C ILE A 157 -6.52 12.55 1.47
N ASP A 158 -7.27 13.65 1.37
CA ASP A 158 -6.70 14.99 1.25
C ASP A 158 -6.05 15.44 2.56
N VAL A 159 -6.61 15.09 3.72
CA VAL A 159 -5.97 15.39 5.02
C VAL A 159 -4.70 14.55 5.24
N THR A 160 -4.57 13.40 4.56
CA THR A 160 -3.39 12.53 4.70
C THR A 160 -2.23 12.87 3.80
N THR A 161 -2.43 13.66 2.74
CA THR A 161 -1.42 13.89 1.69
C THR A 161 -0.92 15.34 1.57
N PRO A 162 -0.68 16.10 2.68
CA PRO A 162 -0.27 17.51 2.61
C PRO A 162 1.09 17.75 1.95
N ARG A 163 1.92 16.71 1.85
CA ARG A 163 3.23 16.71 1.18
C ARG A 163 3.24 15.83 -0.08
N GLY A 164 2.06 15.47 -0.60
CA GLY A 164 1.92 14.63 -1.78
C GLY A 164 2.31 13.17 -1.59
N PHE A 165 2.44 12.67 -0.35
CA PHE A 165 2.67 11.25 -0.07
C PHE A 165 1.94 10.82 1.20
N PHE A 166 1.38 9.62 1.19
CA PHE A 166 0.83 8.96 2.37
C PHE A 166 0.95 7.44 2.25
N ALA A 167 1.24 6.80 3.38
CA ALA A 167 1.11 5.36 3.57
C ALA A 167 0.91 5.06 5.06
N PHE A 168 0.17 4.01 5.39
CA PHE A 168 0.06 3.56 6.78
C PHE A 168 1.42 3.14 7.34
N THR A 169 1.58 3.23 8.66
CA THR A 169 2.87 3.05 9.34
C THR A 169 2.86 1.88 10.30
N ARG A 170 4.03 1.42 10.74
CA ARG A 170 4.18 0.43 11.83
C ARG A 170 3.35 -0.87 11.67
N PRO A 171 3.26 -1.51 10.48
CA PRO A 171 2.53 -2.77 10.32
C PRO A 171 3.09 -3.91 11.19
N GLN A 172 4.37 -3.83 11.54
CA GLN A 172 5.05 -4.59 12.60
C GLN A 172 6.13 -3.69 13.22
N PRO A 173 6.68 -4.03 14.41
CA PRO A 173 7.62 -3.16 15.14
C PRO A 173 8.82 -2.66 14.33
N LEU A 174 9.33 -3.44 13.37
CA LEU A 174 10.54 -3.11 12.61
C LEU A 174 10.29 -2.66 11.17
N ARG A 175 9.04 -2.37 10.80
CA ARG A 175 8.68 -1.86 9.48
C ARG A 175 8.10 -0.46 9.59
N SER A 176 8.74 0.52 8.97
CA SER A 176 8.30 1.91 9.06
C SER A 176 7.00 2.15 8.28
N VAL A 177 6.91 1.59 7.08
CA VAL A 177 5.82 1.80 6.11
C VAL A 177 5.02 0.53 5.87
N ALA A 178 3.75 0.65 5.51
CA ALA A 178 2.94 -0.39 4.88
C ALA A 178 2.83 -0.11 3.38
N ASN A 179 3.06 -1.12 2.54
CA ASN A 179 3.10 -0.96 1.09
C ASN A 179 1.80 -1.41 0.39
N TRP A 180 0.78 -1.81 1.14
CA TRP A 180 -0.50 -2.29 0.58
C TRP A 180 -1.52 -1.18 0.33
N PHE A 181 -1.28 0.03 0.84
CA PHE A 181 -2.01 1.25 0.52
C PHE A 181 -1.04 2.42 0.50
N ILE A 182 -0.98 3.14 -0.62
CA ILE A 182 -0.07 4.28 -0.81
C ILE A 182 -0.82 5.32 -1.63
N ALA A 183 -0.85 6.56 -1.18
CA ALA A 183 -1.31 7.70 -1.97
C ALA A 183 -0.10 8.57 -2.30
N ALA A 184 -0.02 9.05 -3.53
CA ALA A 184 1.09 9.90 -3.93
C ALA A 184 0.75 10.85 -5.08
N HIS A 185 1.40 12.00 -5.08
CA HIS A 185 1.56 12.88 -6.24
C HIS A 185 2.70 12.36 -7.12
N THR A 186 2.69 12.73 -8.40
CA THR A 186 3.73 12.30 -9.36
C THR A 186 5.11 12.87 -9.04
N ASP A 187 5.16 14.02 -8.39
CA ASP A 187 6.37 14.74 -8.00
C ASP A 187 6.86 14.41 -6.58
N ALA A 188 6.17 13.51 -5.86
CA ALA A 188 6.50 13.12 -4.49
C ALA A 188 7.92 12.50 -4.39
N PRO A 189 8.93 13.21 -3.86
CA PRO A 189 10.30 12.76 -4.04
C PRO A 189 10.67 11.61 -3.07
N LEU A 190 9.97 11.46 -1.95
CA LEU A 190 10.01 10.25 -1.12
C LEU A 190 9.62 8.97 -1.90
N LEU A 191 8.55 9.04 -2.71
CA LEU A 191 8.11 7.92 -3.56
C LEU A 191 9.15 7.61 -4.63
N GLN A 192 9.69 8.63 -5.31
CA GLN A 192 10.69 8.47 -6.37
C GLN A 192 11.97 7.82 -5.83
N ALA A 193 12.44 8.26 -4.66
CA ALA A 193 13.59 7.66 -3.99
C ALA A 193 13.29 6.20 -3.59
N TRP A 194 12.11 5.92 -3.04
CA TRP A 194 11.73 4.56 -2.67
C TRP A 194 11.66 3.62 -3.88
N LEU A 195 11.11 4.09 -5.01
CA LEU A 195 11.11 3.35 -6.27
C LEU A 195 12.54 3.04 -6.72
N ALA A 196 13.44 4.03 -6.74
CA ALA A 196 14.84 3.83 -7.17
C ALA A 196 15.57 2.78 -6.33
N TRP A 197 15.45 2.84 -5.00
CA TRP A 197 16.03 1.82 -4.10
C TRP A 197 15.38 0.45 -4.25
N SER A 198 14.06 0.41 -4.50
CA SER A 198 13.32 -0.83 -4.70
C SER A 198 13.76 -1.54 -5.98
N GLU A 199 13.85 -0.81 -7.09
CA GLU A 199 14.30 -1.36 -8.38
C GLU A 199 15.74 -1.83 -8.33
N THR A 200 16.61 -1.02 -7.73
CA THR A 200 17.99 -1.39 -7.46
C THR A 200 18.09 -2.75 -6.76
N TYR A 201 17.36 -2.92 -5.66
CA TYR A 201 17.40 -4.15 -4.89
C TYR A 201 16.93 -5.34 -5.73
N MET A 202 15.81 -5.16 -6.41
CA MET A 202 15.11 -6.22 -7.13
C MET A 202 15.81 -6.64 -8.43
N LEU A 203 16.42 -5.69 -9.15
CA LEU A 203 17.02 -5.92 -10.48
C LEU A 203 18.50 -6.34 -10.44
N SER A 204 19.14 -6.34 -9.26
CA SER A 204 20.54 -6.76 -9.07
C SER A 204 20.84 -8.27 -9.28
N ARG A 205 19.97 -8.99 -10.01
CA ARG A 205 20.09 -10.42 -10.41
C ARG A 205 20.27 -11.44 -9.28
N ARG A 206 20.18 -11.02 -8.02
CA ARG A 206 20.23 -11.90 -6.84
C ARG A 206 18.83 -12.08 -6.25
N PRO A 207 18.43 -13.29 -5.81
CA PRO A 207 17.12 -13.52 -5.22
C PRO A 207 16.83 -12.65 -4.00
N ALA A 208 15.61 -12.12 -3.95
CA ALA A 208 15.06 -11.52 -2.74
C ALA A 208 14.80 -12.64 -1.72
N ARG A 209 15.46 -12.59 -0.56
CA ARG A 209 15.31 -13.61 0.49
C ARG A 209 14.22 -13.26 1.52
N SER A 210 13.56 -12.11 1.34
CA SER A 210 12.55 -11.58 2.25
C SER A 210 11.22 -11.37 1.51
N TYR A 211 10.13 -11.78 2.15
CA TYR A 211 8.79 -11.43 1.67
C TYR A 211 8.53 -9.92 1.84
N PHE A 212 9.01 -9.33 2.93
CA PHE A 212 8.84 -7.91 3.27
C PHE A 212 9.98 -7.02 2.77
N TRP A 213 10.73 -7.46 1.76
CA TRP A 213 11.92 -6.77 1.24
C TRP A 213 11.68 -5.28 0.98
N GLN A 214 10.52 -4.91 0.41
CA GLN A 214 10.22 -3.54 0.04
C GLN A 214 10.07 -2.62 1.26
N HIS A 215 9.54 -3.12 2.36
CA HIS A 215 9.50 -2.38 3.63
C HIS A 215 10.93 -2.07 4.10
N HIS A 216 11.84 -3.03 4.00
CA HIS A 216 13.23 -2.86 4.42
C HIS A 216 14.04 -1.98 3.47
N THR A 217 13.66 -1.91 2.18
CA THR A 217 14.25 -0.91 1.27
C THR A 217 13.82 0.51 1.63
N PHE A 218 12.59 0.69 2.13
CA PHE A 218 12.15 1.98 2.67
C PHE A 218 12.91 2.32 3.96
N ASP A 219 13.02 1.39 4.90
CA ASP A 219 13.79 1.61 6.14
C ASP A 219 15.27 1.96 5.83
N TRP A 220 15.85 1.34 4.79
CA TRP A 220 17.18 1.69 4.32
C TRP A 220 17.25 3.10 3.73
N LEU A 221 16.29 3.49 2.88
CA LEU A 221 16.20 4.85 2.34
C LEU A 221 16.21 5.88 3.46
N LEU A 222 15.31 5.73 4.43
CA LEU A 222 15.20 6.61 5.59
C LEU A 222 16.53 6.72 6.36
N ALA A 223 17.23 5.59 6.56
CA ALA A 223 18.51 5.56 7.25
C ALA A 223 19.68 6.18 6.44
N ARG A 224 19.51 6.48 5.15
CA ARG A 224 20.56 6.98 4.26
C ARG A 224 20.33 8.38 3.75
N ASP A 225 19.09 8.84 3.79
CA ASP A 225 18.70 10.12 3.26
C ASP A 225 17.94 10.90 4.34
N PRO A 226 18.64 11.76 5.11
CA PRO A 226 18.02 12.58 6.15
C PRO A 226 16.92 13.51 5.62
N GLU A 227 16.95 13.88 4.34
CA GLU A 227 15.89 14.69 3.74
C GLU A 227 14.63 13.84 3.55
N ARG A 228 14.74 12.63 2.99
CA ARG A 228 13.62 11.70 2.91
C ARG A 228 13.11 11.26 4.28
N GLN A 229 13.98 11.13 5.27
CA GLN A 229 13.59 10.87 6.66
C GLN A 229 12.69 12.00 7.19
N ARG A 230 13.09 13.28 6.99
CA ARG A 230 12.26 14.43 7.41
C ARG A 230 10.92 14.46 6.68
N GLU A 231 10.89 14.23 5.36
CA GLU A 231 9.64 14.14 4.60
C GLU A 231 8.71 13.03 5.13
N TRP A 232 9.30 11.88 5.48
CA TRP A 232 8.54 10.83 6.12
C TRP A 232 8.04 11.26 7.49
N ASP A 233 8.85 11.89 8.34
CA ASP A 233 8.42 12.34 9.67
C ASP A 233 7.28 13.37 9.61
N GLU A 234 7.28 14.23 8.59
CA GLU A 234 6.22 15.21 8.32
C GLU A 234 4.95 14.59 7.69
N THR A 235 5.04 13.38 7.13
CA THR A 235 3.88 12.70 6.56
C THR A 235 2.95 12.25 7.70
N PRO A 236 1.63 12.54 7.64
CA PRO A 236 0.67 12.10 8.65
C PRO A 236 0.81 10.61 9.02
N LYS A 237 0.81 10.32 10.33
CA LYS A 237 1.11 8.99 10.86
C LYS A 237 -0.15 8.31 11.37
N ILE A 238 -0.63 7.33 10.61
CA ILE A 238 -1.67 6.39 11.04
C ILE A 238 -1.09 4.98 11.05
N SER A 239 -1.36 4.23 12.12
CA SER A 239 -0.94 2.85 12.23
C SER A 239 -1.66 1.92 11.25
N ALA A 240 -0.92 1.02 10.60
CA ALA A 240 -1.50 -0.05 9.78
C ALA A 240 -2.18 -1.14 10.63
N ARG A 241 -2.05 -1.12 11.96
CA ARG A 241 -2.62 -2.15 12.82
C ARG A 241 -4.14 -2.10 12.87
N GLY A 242 -4.73 -0.90 12.81
CA GLY A 242 -6.19 -0.71 12.67
C GLY A 242 -6.74 -1.43 11.45
N PRO A 243 -6.28 -1.12 10.22
CA PRO A 243 -6.68 -1.82 9.00
C PRO A 243 -6.52 -3.35 9.05
N HIS A 244 -5.55 -3.87 9.81
CA HIS A 244 -5.36 -5.31 9.98
C HIS A 244 -6.28 -5.95 11.05
N VAL A 245 -7.13 -5.20 11.76
CA VAL A 245 -7.92 -5.74 12.87
C VAL A 245 -8.92 -6.81 12.42
N LEU A 246 -9.60 -6.60 11.29
CA LEU A 246 -10.54 -7.56 10.73
C LEU A 246 -9.86 -8.89 10.39
N GLN A 247 -8.69 -8.84 9.74
CA GLN A 247 -7.89 -10.03 9.47
C GLN A 247 -7.56 -10.78 10.77
N ARG A 248 -7.27 -10.08 11.86
CA ARG A 248 -6.92 -10.71 13.14
C ARG A 248 -8.13 -11.28 13.87
N LEU A 249 -9.31 -10.67 13.72
CA LEU A 249 -10.57 -11.28 14.17
C LEU A 249 -10.82 -12.59 13.42
N LEU A 250 -10.66 -12.60 12.09
CA LEU A 250 -10.80 -13.79 11.25
C LEU A 250 -9.77 -14.88 11.59
N ASP A 251 -8.52 -14.47 11.84
CA ASP A 251 -7.44 -15.40 12.21
C ASP A 251 -7.59 -15.92 13.67
N GLY A 252 -8.53 -15.41 14.48
CA GLY A 252 -8.66 -15.76 15.90
C GLY A 252 -7.48 -15.28 16.76
N HIS A 253 -6.77 -14.24 16.32
CA HIS A 253 -5.51 -13.78 16.92
C HIS A 253 -5.68 -12.72 18.02
N LEU A 254 -6.89 -12.24 18.31
CA LEU A 254 -7.15 -11.22 19.33
C LEU A 254 -7.67 -11.86 20.62
N SER A 255 -7.08 -11.48 21.76
CA SER A 255 -7.65 -11.75 23.08
C SER A 255 -8.95 -10.97 23.26
N ALA A 256 -9.78 -11.36 24.23
CA ALA A 256 -11.03 -10.68 24.53
C ALA A 256 -10.82 -9.17 24.80
N GLN A 257 -9.77 -8.81 25.53
CA GLN A 257 -9.43 -7.41 25.85
C GLN A 257 -8.85 -6.63 24.67
N ALA A 258 -8.37 -7.32 23.62
CA ALA A 258 -7.79 -6.68 22.43
C ALA A 258 -8.80 -6.55 21.28
N ARG A 259 -10.05 -6.99 21.46
CA ARG A 259 -11.10 -6.83 20.46
C ARG A 259 -11.58 -5.37 20.40
N PRO A 260 -11.86 -4.83 19.21
CA PRO A 260 -12.52 -3.53 19.07
C PRO A 260 -13.88 -3.48 19.74
N THR A 261 -14.37 -2.27 20.01
CA THR A 261 -15.81 -2.00 20.08
C THR A 261 -16.40 -1.85 18.67
N ALA A 262 -17.73 -1.92 18.53
CA ALA A 262 -18.43 -1.63 17.27
C ALA A 262 -18.07 -0.26 16.71
N GLU A 263 -18.07 0.77 17.56
CA GLU A 263 -17.69 2.15 17.20
C GLU A 263 -16.25 2.25 16.69
N GLN A 264 -15.29 1.60 17.36
CA GLN A 264 -13.90 1.57 16.91
C GLN A 264 -13.76 0.88 15.55
N LEU A 265 -14.49 -0.22 15.33
CA LEU A 265 -14.47 -0.92 14.05
C LEU A 265 -15.13 -0.07 12.93
N ALA A 266 -16.18 0.68 13.25
CA ALA A 266 -16.86 1.62 12.35
C ALA A 266 -16.02 2.86 12.00
N SER A 267 -15.06 3.22 12.86
CA SER A 267 -14.15 4.36 12.64
C SER A 267 -13.11 4.10 11.54
N LEU A 268 -12.81 2.83 11.26
CA LEU A 268 -11.75 2.46 10.33
C LEU A 268 -12.11 2.85 8.89
N PRO A 269 -11.15 3.40 8.11
CA PRO A 269 -11.42 3.77 6.72
C PRO A 269 -11.44 2.57 5.77
N LEU A 270 -10.74 1.49 6.13
CA LEU A 270 -10.58 0.31 5.31
C LEU A 270 -10.06 -0.87 6.13
N PHE A 271 -10.19 -2.08 5.60
CA PHE A 271 -9.60 -3.29 6.17
C PHE A 271 -8.66 -3.99 5.19
N LYS A 272 -7.47 -4.36 5.66
CA LYS A 272 -6.51 -5.17 4.91
C LYS A 272 -6.67 -6.65 5.24
N LEU A 273 -6.93 -7.45 4.21
CA LEU A 273 -7.03 -8.90 4.26
C LEU A 273 -5.81 -9.59 3.63
N ASN A 274 -5.71 -10.90 3.78
CA ASN A 274 -4.71 -11.79 3.23
C ASN A 274 -5.41 -13.01 2.61
N ARG A 275 -5.41 -13.05 1.27
CA ARG A 275 -6.02 -14.14 0.50
C ARG A 275 -5.47 -15.55 0.81
N ARG A 276 -4.31 -15.67 1.45
CA ARG A 276 -3.67 -16.96 1.75
C ARG A 276 -4.21 -17.63 3.02
N LYS A 277 -5.10 -16.96 3.75
CA LYS A 277 -5.63 -17.41 5.05
C LYS A 277 -6.94 -18.22 4.95
N GLY A 278 -7.52 -18.34 3.77
CA GLY A 278 -8.64 -19.25 3.49
C GLY A 278 -10.02 -18.81 3.99
N TYR A 279 -10.13 -17.65 4.65
CA TYR A 279 -11.44 -17.10 5.02
C TYR A 279 -12.24 -16.65 3.79
N THR A 280 -13.55 -16.74 3.91
CA THR A 280 -14.52 -16.53 2.84
C THR A 280 -15.23 -15.18 2.94
N LEU A 281 -16.00 -14.83 1.91
CA LEU A 281 -16.92 -13.69 1.97
C LEU A 281 -17.95 -13.84 3.10
N THR A 282 -18.42 -15.06 3.34
CA THR A 282 -19.36 -15.36 4.42
C THR A 282 -18.74 -15.10 5.80
N ASP A 283 -17.47 -15.47 6.00
CA ASP A 283 -16.77 -15.18 7.27
C ASP A 283 -16.66 -13.69 7.54
N THR A 284 -16.33 -12.90 6.51
CA THR A 284 -16.28 -11.43 6.63
C THR A 284 -17.66 -10.83 6.91
N ARG A 285 -18.72 -11.30 6.23
CA ARG A 285 -20.09 -10.84 6.44
C ARG A 285 -20.56 -11.08 7.88
N ARG A 286 -20.29 -12.27 8.43
CA ARG A 286 -20.64 -12.58 9.83
C ARG A 286 -20.01 -11.58 10.79
N ILE A 287 -18.71 -11.32 10.69
CA ILE A 287 -18.04 -10.36 11.58
C ILE A 287 -18.60 -8.94 11.41
N PHE A 288 -18.92 -8.52 10.18
CA PHE A 288 -19.52 -7.20 9.97
C PHE A 288 -20.86 -7.07 10.69
N LEU A 289 -21.73 -8.08 10.54
CA LEU A 289 -23.03 -8.12 11.22
C LEU A 289 -22.86 -8.15 12.75
N ASP A 290 -21.93 -8.95 13.28
CA ASP A 290 -21.64 -9.03 14.72
C ASP A 290 -21.22 -7.68 15.32
N TYR A 291 -20.64 -6.79 14.51
CA TYR A 291 -20.20 -5.45 14.91
C TYR A 291 -21.12 -4.33 14.39
N GLY A 292 -22.28 -4.66 13.81
CA GLY A 292 -23.24 -3.68 13.30
C GLY A 292 -22.76 -2.88 12.07
N LEU A 293 -21.82 -3.43 11.30
CA LEU A 293 -21.31 -2.82 10.06
C LEU A 293 -22.08 -3.31 8.84
N GLU A 294 -22.18 -2.45 7.83
CA GLU A 294 -22.74 -2.80 6.52
C GLU A 294 -21.83 -3.80 5.79
N PRO A 295 -22.29 -5.03 5.51
CA PRO A 295 -21.47 -6.05 4.89
C PRO A 295 -21.02 -5.65 3.48
N VAL A 296 -19.86 -6.16 3.07
CA VAL A 296 -19.41 -6.00 1.69
C VAL A 296 -20.15 -7.00 0.81
N ASP A 297 -20.98 -6.49 -0.09
CA ASP A 297 -21.73 -7.31 -1.02
C ASP A 297 -21.20 -7.19 -2.45
N VAL A 298 -21.23 -8.30 -3.17
CA VAL A 298 -21.05 -8.31 -4.62
C VAL A 298 -22.46 -8.35 -5.19
N SER A 299 -22.96 -7.24 -5.72
CA SER A 299 -24.08 -7.31 -6.66
C SER A 299 -23.55 -8.05 -7.89
N CYS A 300 -23.99 -9.30 -8.09
CA CYS A 300 -23.63 -10.11 -9.27
C CYS A 300 -24.17 -9.54 -10.60
N GLU A 301 -24.69 -8.31 -10.63
CA GLU A 301 -25.30 -7.70 -11.80
C GLU A 301 -24.61 -6.37 -12.11
N SER A 302 -23.41 -6.45 -12.70
CA SER A 302 -23.01 -5.44 -13.68
C SER A 302 -22.94 -6.15 -15.03
N ALA A 303 -24.01 -6.01 -15.80
CA ALA A 303 -24.04 -6.37 -17.20
C ALA A 303 -22.84 -5.71 -17.92
N PRO A 304 -22.20 -6.38 -18.89
CA PRO A 304 -21.13 -5.76 -19.66
C PRO A 304 -21.69 -4.51 -20.34
N SER A 305 -21.09 -3.36 -20.07
CA SER A 305 -21.23 -2.18 -20.92
C SER A 305 -20.82 -2.57 -22.34
N ALA A 306 -21.82 -2.72 -23.20
CA ALA A 306 -21.67 -3.01 -24.63
C ALA A 306 -20.93 -1.86 -25.34
N PRO A 307 -20.35 -2.14 -26.54
CA PRO A 307 -19.03 -1.69 -26.98
C PRO A 307 -18.85 -0.19 -27.23
#